data_AF-A0A973UUD8-F1
#
_entry.id   AF-A0A973UUD8-F1
#
_cell.length_a   1.000
_cell.length_b   1.000
_cell.length_c   1.000
_cell.angle_alpha   90.00
_cell.angle_beta   90.00
_cell.angle_gamma   90.00
#
_symmetry.space_group_name_H-M   'P 1'
#
loop_
_entity.id
_entity.type
_entity.pdbx_description
1 polymer ?
#
loop_
_entity_poly.entity_id
_entity_poly.type
_entity_poly.pdbx_seq_one_letter_code
_entity_poly.pdbx_strand_id
1 'polypeptide(L)' 'AGRHVLTRDDVLDGVPEMLKEVQVEATFPDGTKLVTVHHPIG' A
#
# COMPACT_ATOMS: atom_id res chain seq x y z
N ALA A 1 -6.74 7.27 -1.16
CA ALA A 1 -5.27 7.03 -1.14
C ALA A 1 -5.02 5.58 -0.71
N GLY A 2 -3.92 4.95 -1.15
CA GLY A 2 -3.68 3.50 -1.01
C GLY A 2 -3.85 2.92 0.40
N ARG A 3 -3.64 3.74 1.45
CA ARG A 3 -3.83 3.38 2.87
C ARG A 3 -5.25 2.99 3.31
N HIS A 4 -6.25 3.22 2.48
CA HIS A 4 -7.65 2.99 2.83
C HIS A 4 -8.32 1.97 1.90
N VAL A 5 -7.51 1.20 1.17
CA VAL A 5 -8.03 0.17 0.26
C VAL A 5 -8.37 -1.11 1.03
N LEU A 6 -7.59 -1.44 2.05
CA LEU A 6 -7.82 -2.57 2.95
C LEU A 6 -7.74 -2.10 4.39
N THR A 7 -8.55 -2.72 5.23
CA THR A 7 -8.54 -2.60 6.69
C THR A 7 -8.05 -3.90 7.32
N ARG A 8 -7.75 -3.86 8.62
CA ARG A 8 -7.42 -5.05 9.42
C ARG A 8 -8.45 -6.18 9.30
N ASP A 9 -9.73 -5.84 9.08
CA ASP A 9 -10.82 -6.82 8.96
C ASP A 9 -10.83 -7.55 7.61
N ASP A 10 -10.12 -7.02 6.60
CA ASP A 10 -10.07 -7.59 5.25
C ASP A 10 -8.94 -8.62 5.06
N VAL A 11 -8.12 -8.83 6.09
CA VAL A 11 -6.90 -9.65 6.02
C VAL A 11 -6.79 -10.62 7.19
N LEU A 12 -5.91 -11.61 7.06
CA LEU A 12 -5.62 -12.54 8.14
C LEU A 12 -4.84 -11.85 9.27
N ASP A 13 -4.99 -12.35 10.49
CA ASP A 13 -4.24 -11.89 11.66
C ASP A 13 -2.72 -11.90 11.39
N GLY A 14 -2.04 -10.84 11.81
CA GLY A 14 -0.59 -10.67 11.64
C GLY A 14 -0.16 -10.11 10.28
N VAL A 15 -1.02 -10.13 9.26
CA VAL A 15 -0.72 -9.53 7.94
C VAL A 15 -0.44 -8.02 8.02
N PRO A 16 -1.22 -7.21 8.77
CA PRO A 16 -0.95 -5.77 8.90
C PRO A 16 0.45 -5.44 9.44
N GLU A 17 0.96 -6.26 10.36
CA GLU A 17 2.28 -6.08 10.98
C GLU A 17 3.43 -6.55 10.08
N MET A 18 3.17 -7.53 9.22
CA MET A 18 4.15 -8.03 8.26
C MET A 18 4.39 -7.05 7.09
N LEU A 19 3.33 -6.39 6.62
CA LEU A 19 3.37 -5.53 5.43
C LEU A 19 3.63 -4.07 5.79
N LYS A 20 4.90 -3.71 5.99
CA LYS A 20 5.30 -2.35 6.40
C LYS A 20 5.17 -1.30 5.31
N GLU A 21 5.37 -1.69 4.06
CA GLU A 21 5.19 -0.81 2.91
C GLU A 21 4.90 -1.59 1.63
N VAL A 22 4.30 -0.89 0.67
CA VAL A 22 4.12 -1.36 -0.70
C VAL A 22 4.72 -0.33 -1.64
N GLN A 23 5.51 -0.80 -2.60
CA GLN A 23 6.14 0.00 -3.62
C GLN A 23 5.59 -0.39 -5.00
N VAL A 24 5.19 0.61 -5.80
CA VAL A 24 4.64 0.40 -7.14
C VAL A 24 5.21 1.43 -8.09
N GLU A 25 5.74 0.98 -9.23
CA GLU A 25 6.01 1.86 -10.36
C GLU A 25 4.75 2.02 -11.21
N ALA A 26 4.35 3.26 -11.45
CA ALA A 26 3.21 3.58 -12.30
C ALA A 26 3.54 4.71 -13.25
N THR A 27 2.91 4.69 -14.43
CA THR A 27 3.00 5.79 -15.40
C THR A 27 2.01 6.87 -15.00
N PHE A 28 2.54 8.05 -14.68
CA PHE A 28 1.79 9.28 -14.47
C PHE A 28 1.86 10.15 -15.74
N PRO A 29 0.97 11.17 -15.88
CA PRO A 29 1.01 12.07 -17.04
C PRO A 29 2.37 12.76 -17.26
N ASP A 30 3.20 12.87 -16.23
CA ASP A 30 4.53 13.47 -16.25
C ASP A 30 5.68 12.43 -16.20
N GLY A 31 5.38 11.14 -16.40
CA GLY A 31 6.35 10.05 -16.50
C GLY A 31 6.18 8.93 -15.48
N THR A 32 7.06 7.94 -15.54
CA THR A 32 7.06 6.82 -14.58
C THR A 32 7.56 7.29 -13.22
N LYS A 33 6.84 6.93 -12.16
CA LYS A 33 7.23 7.23 -10.78
C LYS A 33 7.12 5.98 -9.91
N LEU A 34 8.04 5.85 -8.97
CA LEU A 34 7.94 4.92 -7.85
C LEU A 34 7.07 5.55 -6.76
N VAL A 35 5.99 4.86 -6.39
CA VAL A 35 5.10 5.25 -5.29
C VAL A 35 5.32 4.30 -4.12
N THR A 36 5.61 4.85 -2.95
CA THR A 36 5.73 4.09 -1.71
C THR A 36 4.54 4.42 -0.79
N VAL A 37 3.85 3.38 -0.35
CA VAL A 37 2.77 3.48 0.64
C VAL A 37 3.23 2.79 1.92
N HIS A 38 3.58 3.56 2.94
CA HIS A 38 3.94 3.02 4.24
C HIS A 38 2.68 2.64 5.03
N HIS A 39 2.68 1.51 5.73
CA HIS A 39 1.55 0.97 6.48
C HIS A 39 0.26 1.00 5.66
N PRO A 40 0.18 0.22 4.56
CA PRO A 40 -0.89 0.32 3.58
C PRO A 40 -2.24 -0.23 4.06
N ILE A 41 -2.27 -0.95 5.19
CA ILE A 41 -3.49 -1.53 5.78
C ILE A 41 -3.94 -0.64 6.95
N GLY A 42 -5.18 -0.18 6.89
CA GLY A 42 -5.82 0.70 7.88
C GLY A 42 -6.28 -0.02 9.13
#